data_AF-A0A7W1VVC1-F1
#
_entry.id   AF-A0A7W1VVC1-F1
#
_cell.length_a   1.000
_cell.length_b   1.000
_cell.length_c   1.000
_cell.angle_alpha   90.00
_cell.angle_beta   90.00
_cell.angle_gamma   90.00
#
_symmetry.space_group_name_H-M   'P 1'
#
loop_
_entity.id
_entity.type
_entity.pdbx_description
1 polymer ?
#
loop_
_entity_poly.entity_id
_entity_poly.type
_entity_poly.pdbx_seq_one_letter_code
_entity_poly.pdbx_strand_id
1 'polypeptide(L)' 'MSNKEIVADLLQRIPETASLHDIAQEIEFVAAVRQGISELDRGESIPIEKVEAELPSWVIK' A
#
# COMPACT_ATOMS: atom_id res chain seq x y z
N MET A 1 7.83 -4.89 -14.80
CA MET A 1 8.83 -4.62 -13.74
C MET A 1 8.73 -5.71 -12.69
N SER A 2 9.85 -6.27 -12.29
CA SER A 2 9.98 -7.27 -11.24
C SER A 2 9.82 -6.64 -9.84
N ASN A 3 9.48 -7.45 -8.84
CA ASN A 3 9.39 -6.99 -7.44
C ASN A 3 10.68 -6.34 -6.95
N LYS A 4 11.85 -6.83 -7.39
CA LYS A 4 13.15 -6.25 -7.03
C LYS A 4 13.36 -4.85 -7.61
N GLU A 5 12.97 -4.63 -8.86
CA GLU A 5 13.06 -3.31 -9.50
C GLU A 5 12.13 -2.30 -8.83
N ILE A 6 10.94 -2.73 -8.39
CA ILE A 6 9.99 -1.88 -7.65
C ILE A 6 10.58 -1.45 -6.31
N VAL A 7 11.17 -2.40 -5.56
CA VAL A 7 11.83 -2.08 -4.29
C VAL A 7 13.03 -1.17 -4.51
N ALA A 8 13.83 -1.40 -5.55
CA ALA A 8 14.97 -0.53 -5.87
C ALA A 8 14.53 0.91 -6.20
N ASP A 9 13.49 1.09 -7.01
CA ASP A 9 12.90 2.40 -7.31
C ASP A 9 12.33 3.06 -6.05
N LEU A 10 11.66 2.29 -5.19
CA LEU A 10 11.14 2.80 -3.93
C LEU A 10 12.25 3.34 -3.04
N LEU A 11 13.35 2.59 -2.88
CA LEU A 11 14.49 3.01 -2.08
C LEU A 11 15.16 4.29 -2.60
N GLN A 12 15.12 4.54 -3.92
CA GLN A 12 15.63 5.81 -4.49
C GLN A 12 14.78 7.03 -4.13
N ARG A 13 13.50 6.83 -3.77
CA ARG A 13 12.56 7.90 -3.43
C ARG A 13 12.43 8.14 -1.93
N ILE A 14 12.84 7.18 -1.11
CA ILE A 14 12.81 7.30 0.35
C ILE A 14 13.94 8.23 0.82
N PRO A 15 13.70 9.12 1.81
CA PRO A 15 14.76 9.95 2.38
C PRO A 15 15.86 9.12 3.04
N GLU A 16 17.11 9.54 2.91
CA GLU A 16 18.27 8.91 3.59
C GLU A 16 18.14 8.87 5.13
N THR A 17 17.30 9.72 5.70
CA THR A 17 17.02 9.77 7.14
C THR A 17 15.98 8.75 7.61
N ALA A 18 15.35 8.02 6.69
CA ALA A 18 14.32 7.04 7.02
C ALA A 18 14.94 5.87 7.81
N SER A 19 14.24 5.44 8.86
CA SER A 19 14.64 4.25 9.59
C SER A 19 14.36 2.99 8.79
N LEU A 20 14.99 1.86 9.16
CA LEU A 20 14.65 0.56 8.58
C LEU A 20 13.18 0.19 8.80
N HIS A 21 12.56 0.68 9.88
CA HIS A 21 11.14 0.46 10.15
C HIS A 21 10.27 1.21 9.12
N ASP A 22 10.59 2.48 8.84
CA ASP A 22 9.87 3.27 7.84
C ASP A 22 9.99 2.64 6.45
N ILE A 23 11.19 2.15 6.10
CA ILE A 23 11.43 1.46 4.83
C ILE A 23 10.59 0.18 4.73
N ALA A 24 10.52 -0.62 5.80
CA ALA A 24 9.71 -1.82 5.82
C ALA A 24 8.22 -1.50 5.67
N GLN A 25 7.72 -0.49 6.38
CA GLN A 25 6.33 -0.05 6.29
C GLN A 25 5.97 0.43 4.87
N GLU A 26 6.86 1.15 4.21
CA GLU A 26 6.63 1.62 2.84
C GLU A 26 6.59 0.45 1.84
N ILE A 27 7.45 -0.56 2.02
CA ILE A 27 7.40 -1.78 1.21
C ILE A 27 6.07 -2.52 1.42
N GLU A 28 5.63 -2.67 2.67
CA GLU A 28 4.34 -3.29 3.01
C GLU A 28 3.17 -2.53 2.38
N PHE A 29 3.19 -1.20 2.43
CA PHE A 29 2.18 -0.36 1.81
C PHE A 29 2.10 -0.60 0.29
N VAL A 30 3.24 -0.57 -0.42
CA VAL A 30 3.28 -0.84 -1.86
C VAL A 30 2.78 -2.26 -2.18
N ALA A 31 3.13 -3.25 -1.36
CA ALA A 31 2.65 -4.62 -1.54
C ALA A 31 1.12 -4.71 -1.38
N ALA A 32 0.56 -4.07 -0.35
CA ALA A 32 -0.88 -4.04 -0.10
C ALA A 32 -1.67 -3.36 -1.24
N VAL A 33 -1.20 -2.23 -1.75
CA VAL A 33 -1.84 -1.54 -2.88
C VAL A 33 -1.86 -2.43 -4.13
N ARG A 34 -0.75 -3.10 -4.43
CA ARG A 34 -0.67 -4.00 -5.59
C ARG A 34 -1.56 -5.22 -5.43
N GLN A 35 -1.66 -5.75 -4.22
CA GLN A 35 -2.59 -6.82 -3.92
C GLN A 35 -4.03 -6.37 -4.18
N GLY A 36 -4.44 -5.21 -3.66
CA GLY A 36 -5.78 -4.66 -3.88
C GLY A 36 -6.11 -4.44 -5.36
N ILE A 37 -5.17 -3.92 -6.16
CA ILE A 37 -5.35 -3.80 -7.62
C ILE A 37 -5.58 -5.18 -8.26
N SER A 38 -4.79 -6.18 -7.86
CA SER A 38 -4.93 -7.54 -8.38
C SER A 38 -6.25 -8.21 -7.97
N GLU A 39 -6.75 -7.94 -6.76
CA GLU A 39 -8.07 -8.36 -6.29
C GLU A 39 -9.18 -7.72 -7.14
N LEU A 40 -9.08 -6.42 -7.42
CA LEU A 40 -10.02 -5.72 -8.31
C LEU A 40 -10.05 -6.32 -9.72
N ASP A 41 -8.89 -6.65 -10.31
CA ASP A 41 -8.81 -7.31 -11.62
C ASP A 41 -9.50 -8.69 -11.64
N ARG A 42 -9.56 -9.37 -10.49
CA ARG A 42 -10.29 -10.65 -10.31
C ARG A 42 -11.78 -10.47 -9.99
N GLY A 43 -12.25 -9.23 -9.84
CA GLY A 43 -13.61 -8.92 -9.41
C GLY A 43 -13.84 -9.08 -7.90
N GLU A 44 -12.78 -9.26 -7.11
CA GLU A 44 -12.82 -9.33 -5.65
C GLU A 44 -12.92 -7.89 -5.10
N SER A 45 -14.16 -7.39 -5.04
CA SER A 45 -14.45 -6.04 -4.55
C SER A 45 -15.52 -6.08 -3.46
N ILE A 46 -15.57 -5.02 -2.66
CA ILE A 46 -16.64 -4.78 -1.69
C ILE A 46 -17.51 -3.62 -2.15
N PRO A 47 -18.81 -3.62 -1.81
CA PRO A 47 -19.69 -2.46 -2.04
C PRO A 47 -19.16 -1.21 -1.33
N ILE A 48 -19.40 -0.05 -1.93
CA ILE A 48 -18.93 1.23 -1.40
C ILE A 48 -19.50 1.54 -0.01
N GLU A 49 -20.71 1.08 0.28
CA GLU A 49 -21.38 1.28 1.57
C GLU A 49 -20.63 0.60 2.72
N LYS A 50 -19.89 -0.49 2.44
CA LYS A 50 -19.02 -1.12 3.43
C LYS A 50 -17.79 -0.27 3.72
N VAL A 51 -17.21 0.34 2.69
CA VAL A 51 -16.08 1.27 2.83
C VAL A 51 -16.50 2.49 3.63
N GLU A 52 -17.67 3.07 3.34
CA GLU A 52 -18.20 4.24 4.07
C GLU A 52 -18.35 3.99 5.57
N ALA A 53 -18.74 2.77 5.97
CA ALA A 53 -18.83 2.39 7.38
C ALA A 53 -17.45 2.28 8.07
N GLU A 54 -16.39 1.97 7.32
CA GLU A 54 -15.02 1.85 7.83
C GLU A 54 -14.28 3.19 7.84
N LEU A 55 -14.64 4.14 6.97
CA LEU A 55 -13.99 5.46 6.87
C LEU A 55 -13.75 6.14 8.23
N PRO A 56 -14.71 6.21 9.18
CA PRO A 56 -14.47 6.85 10.48
C PRO A 56 -13.30 6.26 11.28
N SER A 57 -12.99 4.97 11.07
CA SER A 57 -11.86 4.31 11.74
C SER A 57 -10.50 4.65 11.13
N TRP A 58 -10.49 5.06 9.85
CA TRP A 58 -9.27 5.44 9.14
C TRP A 58 -8.89 6.89 9.38
N VAL A 59 -9.89 7.75 9.61
CA VAL A 59 -9.69 9.17 9.90
C VAL A 59 -9.58 9.38 11.41
N ILE A 60 -8.44 9.02 11.99
CA ILE A 60 -8.08 9.50 13.34
C ILE A 60 -7.68 10.97 13.21
N LYS A 61 -8.42 11.86 13.89
CA LYS A 61 -8.11 13.30 14.01
C LYS A 61 -6.97 13.56 14.98
#